data_AF-L1ISP3-F1
#
_entry.id   AF-L1ISP3-F1
#
_cell.length_a   1.000
_cell.length_b   1.000
_cell.length_c   1.000
_cell.angle_alpha   90.00
_cell.angle_beta   90.00
_cell.angle_gamma   90.00
#
_symmetry.space_group_name_H-M   'P 1'
#
loop_
_entity.id
_entity.type
_entity.pdbx_description
1 polymer ?
#
loop_
_entity_poly.entity_id
_entity_poly.type
_entity_poly.pdbx_seq_one_letter_code
_entity_poly.pdbx_strand_id
1 'polypeptide(L)'
;MTECLRLQVLPDVDYIEDDYDEDQNDYSTNEGYHAFDTQANLGVNNKVIELLTNPQLCREKMLKILKTLKKESLKNFAGLSCMPLNDVVVDEYGDVNWDQNHKYVDSMPWKPEPPTSIGLYHAFDRNFVNDVLEHKLFIVVDGGLPNAVDEFYNLMLDAAKETTTKDICESEEVNWLRKASQRARLKIIKMVAMSSA
;
A
#
# COMPACT_ATOMS: atom_id res chain seq x y z
N MET A 1 -17.18 14.55 9.25
CA MET A 1 -16.30 15.06 8.18
C MET A 1 -15.07 14.17 8.15
N THR A 2 -14.80 13.55 7.01
CA THR A 2 -13.62 12.73 6.77
C THR A 2 -12.73 13.57 5.87
N GLU A 3 -11.74 14.27 6.42
CA GLU A 3 -10.78 14.97 5.58
C GLU A 3 -9.78 13.95 5.02
N CYS A 4 -9.49 14.05 3.74
CA CYS A 4 -8.70 13.06 3.00
C CYS A 4 -7.57 13.75 2.26
N LEU A 5 -6.34 13.25 2.45
CA LEU A 5 -5.21 13.65 1.65
C LEU A 5 -4.79 12.46 0.77
N ARG A 6 -5.03 12.56 -0.55
CA ARG A 6 -4.71 11.51 -1.52
C ARG A 6 -3.67 12.01 -2.51
N LEU A 7 -2.66 11.19 -2.77
CA LEU A 7 -1.67 11.39 -3.83
C LEU A 7 -1.82 10.28 -4.86
N GLN A 8 -2.11 10.67 -6.11
CA GLN A 8 -2.10 9.77 -7.26
C GLN A 8 -0.73 9.83 -7.95
N VAL A 9 -0.27 8.68 -8.44
CA VAL A 9 0.97 8.49 -9.19
C VAL A 9 0.59 8.01 -10.58
N LEU A 10 0.67 8.90 -11.57
CA LEU A 10 0.38 8.58 -12.96
C LEU A 10 1.62 8.00 -13.66
N PRO A 11 1.44 7.06 -14.60
CA PRO A 11 2.52 6.59 -15.45
C PRO A 11 2.90 7.72 -16.42
N ASP A 12 4.17 8.12 -16.40
CA ASP A 12 4.83 9.05 -17.35
C ASP A 12 4.56 10.57 -17.27
N VAL A 13 3.98 11.10 -16.19
CA VAL A 13 3.84 12.55 -16.00
C VAL A 13 4.27 12.95 -14.59
N ASP A 14 4.97 14.08 -14.48
CA ASP A 14 5.16 14.78 -13.20
C ASP A 14 3.82 14.85 -12.45
N TYR A 15 3.86 14.56 -11.15
CA TYR A 15 2.70 14.46 -10.26
C TYR A 15 1.63 15.52 -10.57
N ILE A 16 0.44 15.09 -11.01
CA ILE A 16 -0.69 15.98 -11.24
C ILE A 16 -1.45 16.16 -9.92
N GLU A 17 -1.70 17.41 -9.58
CA GLU A 17 -2.55 17.83 -8.47
C GLU A 17 -4.01 17.51 -8.82
N ASP A 18 -4.62 16.55 -8.12
CA ASP A 18 -6.07 16.48 -8.06
C ASP A 18 -6.53 17.43 -6.96
N ASP A 19 -6.68 18.71 -7.30
CA ASP A 19 -7.49 19.63 -6.51
C ASP A 19 -8.95 19.20 -6.70
N TYR A 20 -9.51 18.53 -5.69
CA TYR A 20 -10.96 18.38 -5.61
C TYR A 20 -11.53 19.77 -5.32
N ASP A 21 -12.31 20.31 -6.26
CA ASP A 21 -13.08 21.53 -6.06
C ASP A 21 -13.95 21.39 -4.80
N GLU A 22 -13.63 22.19 -3.77
CA GLU A 22 -14.53 22.42 -2.65
C GLU A 22 -15.75 23.19 -3.17
N ASP A 23 -16.84 22.48 -3.47
CA ASP A 23 -18.15 23.11 -3.60
C ASP A 23 -18.45 23.87 -2.30
N GLN A 24 -18.36 25.20 -2.38
CA GLN A 24 -18.74 26.16 -1.35
C GLN A 24 -20.22 25.97 -0.99
N ASN A 25 -20.50 25.15 0.01
CA ASN A 25 -21.78 25.17 0.69
C ASN A 25 -21.74 26.25 1.78
N ASP A 26 -22.28 27.40 1.39
CA ASP A 26 -22.56 28.57 2.20
C ASP A 26 -23.64 28.23 3.24
N TYR A 27 -23.23 28.04 4.50
CA TYR A 27 -24.15 28.04 5.65
C TYR A 27 -23.64 29.01 6.72
N SER A 28 -24.10 30.26 6.61
CA SER A 28 -23.97 31.26 7.66
C SER A 28 -24.82 30.89 8.88
N THR A 29 -24.14 30.74 10.02
CA THR A 29 -24.49 31.19 11.39
C THR A 29 -25.89 30.88 11.96
N ASN A 30 -25.97 30.14 13.07
CA ASN A 30 -26.16 30.78 14.39
C ASN A 30 -26.17 29.82 15.60
N GLU A 31 -25.54 30.31 16.66
CA GLU A 31 -25.91 30.21 18.08
C GLU A 31 -25.88 28.84 18.79
N GLY A 32 -24.93 28.71 19.73
CA GLY A 32 -24.98 27.65 20.74
C GLY A 32 -23.69 27.25 21.45
N TYR A 33 -22.66 28.10 21.55
CA TYR A 33 -21.50 27.80 22.42
C TYR A 33 -21.86 28.05 23.89
N HIS A 34 -22.66 27.15 24.47
CA HIS A 34 -22.69 26.96 25.92
C HIS A 34 -21.72 25.85 26.29
N ALA A 35 -20.85 26.19 27.23
CA ALA A 35 -19.85 25.34 27.84
C ALA A 35 -20.39 23.94 28.21
N PHE A 36 -19.76 22.91 27.65
CA PHE A 36 -19.69 21.57 28.23
C PHE A 36 -18.23 21.13 28.26
N ASP A 37 -17.60 21.51 29.37
CA ASP A 37 -16.62 20.77 30.16
C ASP A 37 -15.86 19.58 29.54
N THR A 38 -14.56 19.81 29.35
CA THR A 38 -13.42 19.04 29.92
C THR A 38 -13.30 17.51 29.73
N GLN A 39 -14.20 16.85 29.00
CA GLN A 39 -14.05 15.44 28.57
C GLN A 39 -13.70 15.26 27.07
N ALA A 40 -13.77 16.33 26.27
CA ALA A 40 -13.63 16.28 24.81
C ALA A 40 -12.23 15.90 24.27
N ASN A 41 -11.21 15.81 25.12
CA ASN A 41 -9.85 15.40 24.73
C ASN A 41 -9.57 13.91 24.96
N LEU A 42 -10.49 13.16 25.56
CA LEU A 42 -10.36 11.70 25.70
C LEU A 42 -10.64 11.04 24.35
N GLY A 43 -9.57 10.78 23.60
CA GLY A 43 -9.61 10.02 22.35
C GLY A 43 -9.15 10.77 21.11
N VAL A 44 -8.85 12.07 21.21
CA VAL A 44 -8.29 12.85 20.10
C VAL A 44 -6.80 12.54 19.96
N ASN A 45 -6.38 12.14 18.76
CA ASN A 45 -5.00 11.85 18.47
C ASN A 45 -4.31 13.11 17.96
N ASN A 46 -3.58 13.80 18.84
CA ASN A 46 -2.89 15.05 18.52
C ASN A 46 -1.92 14.93 17.33
N LYS A 47 -1.34 13.75 17.10
CA LYS A 47 -0.48 13.52 15.92
C LYS A 47 -1.26 13.58 14.61
N VAL A 48 -2.51 13.10 14.62
CA VAL A 48 -3.38 13.17 13.45
C VAL A 48 -3.79 14.61 13.17
N ILE A 49 -4.11 15.36 14.23
CA ILE A 49 -4.39 16.81 14.12
C ILE A 49 -3.16 17.56 13.57
N GLU A 50 -1.96 17.23 14.03
CA GLU A 50 -0.72 17.82 13.52
C GLU A 50 -0.51 17.53 12.03
N LEU A 51 -0.77 16.29 11.58
CA LEU A 51 -0.71 15.92 10.16
C LEU A 51 -1.74 16.67 9.31
N LEU A 52 -2.95 16.90 9.84
CA LEU A 52 -4.01 17.69 9.18
C LEU A 52 -3.68 19.19 9.16
N THR A 53 -2.96 19.69 10.15
CA THR A 53 -2.60 21.11 10.24
C THR A 53 -1.55 21.49 9.19
N ASN A 54 -0.74 20.54 8.73
CA ASN A 54 0.28 20.78 7.70
C ASN A 54 0.22 19.74 6.56
N PRO A 55 -0.79 19.83 5.68
CA PRO A 55 -0.97 18.89 4.57
C PRO A 55 0.18 18.97 3.56
N GLN A 56 0.78 20.16 3.38
CA GLN A 56 1.88 20.37 2.46
C GLN A 56 3.15 19.63 2.89
N LEU A 57 3.50 19.70 4.18
CA LEU A 57 4.64 18.95 4.70
C LEU A 57 4.42 17.43 4.59
N CYS A 58 3.19 16.95 4.80
CA CYS A 58 2.84 15.55 4.60
C CYS A 58 3.03 15.12 3.14
N ARG A 59 2.57 15.96 2.20
CA ARG A 59 2.76 15.77 0.76
C ARG A 59 4.24 15.68 0.41
N GLU A 60 5.07 16.61 0.87
CA GLU A 60 6.52 16.60 0.63
C GLU A 60 7.20 15.33 1.16
N LYS A 61 6.84 14.88 2.36
CA LYS A 61 7.35 13.64 2.96
C LYS A 61 6.97 12.41 2.12
N MET A 62 5.72 12.31 1.67
CA MET A 62 5.28 11.21 0.81
C MET A 62 5.95 11.25 -0.57
N LEU A 63 6.11 12.42 -1.18
CA LEU A 63 6.84 12.58 -2.43
C LEU A 63 8.31 12.14 -2.30
N LYS A 64 8.95 12.43 -1.16
CA LYS A 64 10.30 11.95 -0.87
C LYS A 64 10.35 10.43 -0.80
N ILE A 65 9.38 9.79 -0.15
CA ILE A 65 9.27 8.33 -0.11
C ILE A 65 9.11 7.75 -1.52
N LEU A 66 8.20 8.30 -2.34
CA LEU A 66 7.95 7.84 -3.70
C LEU A 66 9.20 7.96 -4.58
N LYS A 67 9.95 9.06 -4.46
CA LYS A 67 11.24 9.25 -5.17
C LYS A 67 12.28 8.21 -4.74
N THR A 68 12.37 7.91 -3.45
CA THR A 68 13.26 6.85 -2.94
C THR A 68 12.85 5.48 -3.45
N LEU A 69 11.55 5.15 -3.40
CA LEU A 69 11.00 3.89 -3.92
C LEU A 69 11.33 3.70 -5.40
N LYS A 70 11.05 4.71 -6.23
CA LYS A 70 11.37 4.69 -7.67
C LYS A 70 12.85 4.45 -7.91
N LYS A 71 13.74 5.09 -7.14
CA LYS A 71 15.19 4.90 -7.28
C LYS A 71 15.65 3.51 -6.83
N GLU A 72 15.05 2.96 -5.77
CA GLU A 72 15.39 1.63 -5.27
C GLU A 72 14.84 0.52 -6.17
N SER A 73 13.63 0.67 -6.70
CA SER A 73 12.99 -0.31 -7.57
C SER A 73 13.71 -0.45 -8.90
N LEU A 74 14.29 0.62 -9.45
CA LEU A 74 15.09 0.55 -10.68
C LEU A 74 16.29 -0.39 -10.60
N LYS A 75 16.81 -0.65 -9.39
CA LYS A 75 17.94 -1.57 -9.20
C LYS A 75 17.48 -3.02 -9.11
N ASN A 76 16.43 -3.25 -8.32
CA ASN A 76 15.92 -4.58 -7.98
C ASN A 76 14.38 -4.55 -8.02
N PHE A 77 13.78 -4.52 -9.22
CA PHE A 77 12.33 -4.56 -9.36
C PHE A 77 11.81 -5.96 -9.03
N ALA A 78 10.54 -6.06 -8.64
CA ALA A 78 9.91 -7.36 -8.49
C ALA A 78 9.48 -7.86 -9.87
N GLY A 79 9.93 -9.06 -10.23
CA GLY A 79 9.46 -9.79 -11.41
C GLY A 79 9.23 -11.25 -11.05
N LEU A 80 8.67 -12.02 -11.98
CA LEU A 80 8.46 -13.47 -11.84
C LEU A 80 9.78 -14.22 -11.57
N SER A 81 10.91 -13.66 -11.99
CA SER A 81 12.25 -14.16 -11.64
C SER A 81 12.56 -14.15 -10.13
N CYS A 82 11.82 -13.36 -9.34
CA CYS A 82 11.91 -13.34 -7.88
C CYS A 82 11.02 -14.40 -7.21
N MET A 83 10.14 -15.06 -7.94
CA MET A 83 9.27 -16.10 -7.42
C MET A 83 10.12 -17.25 -6.82
N PRO A 84 9.73 -17.82 -5.66
CA PRO A 84 10.40 -18.97 -5.09
C PRO A 84 10.50 -20.10 -6.12
N LEU A 85 11.70 -20.62 -6.33
CA LEU A 85 11.90 -21.82 -7.13
C LEU A 85 11.49 -23.03 -6.29
N ASN A 86 10.53 -23.80 -6.80
CA ASN A 86 10.24 -25.13 -6.29
C ASN A 86 11.27 -26.12 -6.83
N ASP A 87 12.55 -25.88 -6.53
CA ASP A 87 13.64 -26.72 -7.02
C ASP A 87 13.60 -28.08 -6.30
N VAL A 88 13.72 -29.12 -7.13
CA VAL A 88 14.02 -30.46 -6.67
C VAL A 88 15.52 -30.52 -6.41
N VAL A 89 15.91 -30.68 -5.15
CA VAL A 89 17.31 -30.93 -4.81
C VAL A 89 17.55 -32.42 -4.95
N VAL A 90 18.39 -32.79 -5.91
CA VAL A 90 18.90 -34.16 -6.04
C VAL A 90 20.10 -34.27 -5.10
N ASP A 91 20.02 -35.17 -4.13
CA ASP A 91 21.13 -35.37 -3.20
C ASP A 91 22.30 -36.15 -3.85
N GLU A 92 23.40 -36.29 -3.13
CA GLU A 92 24.60 -37.02 -3.60
C GLU A 92 24.32 -38.50 -3.91
N TYR A 93 23.19 -39.04 -3.46
CA TYR A 93 22.74 -40.42 -3.70
C TYR A 93 21.75 -40.54 -4.86
N GLY A 94 21.37 -39.43 -5.49
CA GLY A 94 20.42 -39.39 -6.59
C GLY A 94 18.96 -39.34 -6.16
N ASP A 95 18.68 -39.19 -4.85
CA ASP A 95 17.31 -39.09 -4.34
C ASP A 95 16.78 -37.65 -4.52
N VAL A 96 15.55 -37.59 -5.02
CA VAL A 96 14.80 -36.35 -5.25
C VAL A 96 14.19 -35.90 -3.93
N ASN A 97 14.85 -34.95 -3.27
CA ASN A 97 14.33 -34.32 -2.06
C ASN A 97 13.69 -32.96 -2.39
N TRP A 98 12.45 -32.79 -1.93
CA TRP A 98 11.79 -31.50 -1.97
C TRP A 98 12.38 -30.62 -0.89
N ASP A 99 13.11 -29.57 -1.28
CA ASP A 99 13.63 -28.62 -0.31
C ASP A 99 12.48 -27.80 0.28
N GLN A 100 12.03 -28.18 1.47
CA GLN A 100 10.93 -27.50 2.16
C GLN A 100 11.29 -26.08 2.62
N ASN A 101 12.59 -25.77 2.76
CA ASN A 101 13.04 -24.47 3.26
C ASN A 101 13.06 -23.40 2.16
N HIS A 102 13.26 -23.78 0.90
CA HIS A 102 13.31 -22.84 -0.23
C HIS A 102 11.95 -22.55 -0.88
N LYS A 103 10.89 -23.32 -0.56
CA LYS A 103 9.53 -23.14 -1.12
C LYS A 103 8.86 -21.79 -0.83
N TYR A 104 9.33 -21.05 0.17
CA TYR A 104 8.65 -19.85 0.65
C TYR A 104 9.50 -18.58 0.64
N VAL A 105 10.75 -18.68 0.19
CA VAL A 105 11.68 -17.55 0.13
C VAL A 105 11.79 -17.10 -1.31
N ASP A 106 11.64 -15.80 -1.55
CA ASP A 106 11.84 -15.24 -2.89
C ASP A 106 13.25 -15.58 -3.39
N SER A 107 13.35 -16.08 -4.63
CA SER A 107 14.63 -16.50 -5.22
C SER A 107 15.62 -15.36 -5.37
N MET A 108 15.10 -14.13 -5.51
CA MET A 108 15.91 -12.91 -5.58
C MET A 108 15.36 -11.80 -4.67
N PRO A 109 16.24 -10.96 -4.11
CA PRO A 109 15.81 -9.81 -3.33
C PRO A 109 15.20 -8.73 -4.24
N TRP A 110 14.01 -8.27 -3.91
CA TRP A 110 13.31 -7.22 -4.65
C TRP A 110 12.87 -6.06 -3.75
N LYS A 111 12.68 -4.90 -4.38
CA LYS A 111 12.24 -3.66 -3.74
C LYS A 111 10.84 -3.29 -4.24
N PRO A 112 9.99 -2.75 -3.35
CA PRO A 112 8.65 -2.32 -3.74
C PRO A 112 8.74 -1.16 -4.73
N GLU A 113 7.91 -1.25 -5.76
CA GLU A 113 7.74 -0.22 -6.77
C GLU A 113 6.81 0.88 -6.25
N PRO A 114 6.85 2.10 -6.83
CA PRO A 114 5.90 3.14 -6.47
C PRO A 114 4.45 2.65 -6.71
N PRO A 115 3.55 2.84 -5.72
CA PRO A 115 2.14 2.49 -5.85
C PRO A 115 1.43 3.48 -6.79
N THR A 116 0.24 3.11 -7.26
CA THR A 116 -0.63 3.98 -8.06
C THR A 116 -1.19 5.13 -7.24
N SER A 117 -1.53 4.90 -5.97
CA SER A 117 -1.88 6.00 -5.07
C SER A 117 -1.58 5.69 -3.61
N ILE A 118 -1.34 6.74 -2.83
CA ILE A 118 -1.23 6.69 -1.37
C ILE A 118 -2.21 7.71 -0.79
N GLY A 119 -3.03 7.30 0.16
CA GLY A 119 -3.97 8.16 0.85
C GLY A 119 -3.84 8.08 2.37
N LEU A 120 -3.97 9.22 3.02
CA LEU A 120 -4.10 9.36 4.46
C LEU A 120 -5.54 9.76 4.76
N TYR A 121 -6.21 8.96 5.58
CA TYR A 121 -7.58 9.17 6.01
C TYR A 121 -7.62 9.17 7.52
N HIS A 122 -8.53 9.92 8.12
CA HIS A 122 -8.78 9.81 9.55
C HIS A 122 -10.27 9.66 9.81
N ALA A 123 -10.60 8.92 10.85
CA ALA A 123 -11.98 8.82 11.33
C ALA A 123 -11.98 8.60 12.84
N PHE A 124 -13.11 8.95 13.44
CA PHE A 124 -13.41 8.56 14.81
C PHE A 124 -14.14 7.22 14.77
N ASP A 125 -13.58 6.23 15.46
CA ASP A 125 -14.12 4.88 15.53
C ASP A 125 -14.47 4.55 16.99
N ARG A 126 -15.57 3.84 17.21
CA ARG A 126 -15.98 3.44 18.57
C ARG A 126 -15.38 2.09 18.88
N ASN A 127 -14.60 2.02 19.94
CA ASN A 127 -14.07 0.75 20.41
C ASN A 127 -15.19 -0.08 21.07
N PHE A 128 -15.42 -1.30 20.60
CA PHE A 128 -16.49 -2.19 21.07
C PHE A 128 -16.40 -2.49 22.58
N VAL A 129 -15.20 -2.48 23.15
CA VAL A 129 -14.97 -2.90 24.55
C VAL A 129 -15.29 -1.80 25.56
N ASN A 130 -15.00 -0.53 25.23
CA ASN A 130 -15.07 0.58 26.19
C ASN A 130 -16.07 1.68 25.79
N ASP A 131 -16.72 1.57 24.63
CA ASP A 131 -17.56 2.61 24.00
C ASP A 131 -16.90 4.01 23.96
N VAL A 132 -15.56 4.03 24.03
CA VAL A 132 -14.76 5.25 23.90
C VAL A 132 -14.54 5.52 22.42
N LEU A 133 -14.72 6.78 22.04
CA LEU A 133 -14.45 7.28 20.70
C LEU A 133 -12.93 7.44 20.52
N GLU A 134 -12.33 6.70 19.60
CA GLU A 134 -10.90 6.76 19.28
C GLU A 134 -10.67 7.42 17.92
N HIS A 135 -9.83 8.44 17.87
CA HIS A 135 -9.39 9.07 16.62
C HIS A 135 -8.27 8.27 15.97
N LYS A 136 -8.57 7.65 14.82
CA LYS A 136 -7.65 6.77 14.08
C LYS A 136 -7.21 7.40 12.77
N LEU A 137 -5.96 7.12 12.39
CA LEU A 137 -5.40 7.41 11.07
C LEU A 137 -5.29 6.10 10.29
N PHE A 138 -5.74 6.13 9.05
CA PHE A 138 -5.67 5.03 8.10
C PHE A 138 -4.76 5.43 6.95
N ILE A 139 -3.82 4.55 6.61
CA ILE A 139 -2.95 4.69 5.45
C ILE A 139 -3.44 3.69 4.41
N VAL A 140 -3.90 4.21 3.29
CA VAL A 140 -4.33 3.39 2.15
C VAL A 140 -3.26 3.46 1.09
N VAL A 141 -2.82 2.31 0.59
CA VAL A 141 -1.89 2.21 -0.52
C VAL A 141 -2.55 1.34 -1.58
N ASP A 142 -2.68 1.90 -2.78
CA ASP A 142 -3.31 1.23 -3.91
C ASP A 142 -2.29 0.99 -5.05
N GLY A 143 -2.46 -0.13 -5.73
CA GLY A 143 -1.52 -0.59 -6.76
C GLY A 143 -0.20 -1.13 -6.21
N GLY A 144 0.79 -1.21 -7.11
CA GLY A 144 2.14 -1.70 -6.86
C GLY A 144 2.51 -2.96 -7.65
N LEU A 145 3.81 -3.12 -7.90
CA LEU A 145 4.42 -4.17 -8.73
C LEU A 145 4.01 -4.17 -10.23
N PRO A 146 3.98 -3.01 -10.92
CA PRO A 146 3.64 -2.96 -12.35
C PRO A 146 4.47 -3.90 -13.21
N ASN A 147 5.78 -4.03 -12.96
CA ASN A 147 6.65 -4.87 -13.77
C ASN A 147 6.28 -6.37 -13.64
N ALA A 148 6.03 -6.84 -12.42
CA ALA A 148 5.59 -8.22 -12.20
C ALA A 148 4.21 -8.51 -12.82
N VAL A 149 3.31 -7.51 -12.81
CA VAL A 149 1.99 -7.62 -13.45
C VAL A 149 2.14 -7.69 -14.97
N ASP A 150 3.02 -6.89 -15.56
CA ASP A 150 3.29 -6.90 -17.00
C ASP A 150 3.92 -8.22 -17.45
N GLU A 151 4.89 -8.74 -16.69
CA GLU A 151 5.47 -10.07 -16.93
C GLU A 151 4.42 -11.17 -16.84
N PHE A 152 3.55 -11.12 -15.82
CA PHE A 152 2.45 -12.07 -15.67
C PHE A 152 1.44 -11.95 -16.83
N TYR A 153 1.13 -10.75 -17.29
CA TYR A 153 0.25 -10.53 -18.43
C TYR A 153 0.84 -11.13 -19.72
N ASN A 154 2.15 -10.99 -19.95
CA ASN A 154 2.81 -11.61 -21.11
C ASN A 154 2.78 -13.14 -21.02
N LEU A 155 3.10 -13.71 -19.84
CA LEU A 155 2.99 -15.15 -19.61
C LEU A 155 1.57 -15.67 -19.91
N MET A 156 0.57 -14.91 -19.47
CA MET A 156 -0.84 -15.21 -19.71
C MET A 156 -1.20 -15.21 -21.18
N LEU A 157 -0.71 -14.24 -21.97
CA LEU A 157 -0.95 -14.19 -23.41
C LEU A 157 -0.37 -15.42 -24.12
N ASP A 158 0.81 -15.87 -23.69
CA ASP A 158 1.47 -17.05 -24.25
C ASP A 158 0.72 -18.33 -23.88
N ALA A 159 0.27 -18.45 -22.63
CA ALA A 159 -0.45 -19.61 -22.11
C ALA A 159 -1.95 -19.65 -22.45
N ALA A 160 -2.53 -18.56 -22.97
CA ALA A 160 -3.98 -18.39 -23.13
C ALA A 160 -4.65 -19.44 -24.01
N LYS A 161 -3.92 -20.09 -24.93
CA LYS A 161 -4.48 -21.11 -25.84
C LYS A 161 -4.65 -22.46 -25.17
N GLU A 162 -3.90 -22.74 -24.11
CA GLU A 162 -3.77 -24.07 -23.52
C GLU A 162 -4.27 -24.15 -22.07
N THR A 163 -4.51 -22.99 -21.44
CA THR A 163 -4.88 -22.90 -20.03
C THR A 163 -6.29 -22.36 -19.85
N THR A 164 -7.00 -22.90 -18.86
CA THR A 164 -8.30 -22.33 -18.46
C THR A 164 -8.11 -21.22 -17.43
N THR A 165 -9.10 -20.35 -17.30
CA THR A 165 -9.09 -19.29 -16.27
C THR A 165 -8.96 -19.85 -14.86
N LYS A 166 -9.44 -21.08 -14.63
CA LYS A 166 -9.31 -21.76 -13.34
C LYS A 166 -7.86 -22.11 -13.07
N ASP A 167 -7.16 -22.71 -14.04
CA ASP A 167 -5.76 -23.11 -13.91
C ASP A 167 -4.87 -21.90 -13.60
N ILE A 168 -5.18 -20.77 -14.23
CA ILE A 168 -4.50 -19.49 -13.99
C ILE A 168 -4.75 -18.99 -12.57
N CYS A 169 -6.00 -19.01 -12.09
CA CYS A 169 -6.33 -18.51 -10.75
C CYS A 169 -5.69 -19.32 -9.61
N GLU A 170 -5.43 -20.60 -9.88
CA GLU A 170 -4.81 -21.57 -8.98
C GLU A 170 -3.27 -21.64 -9.16
N SER A 171 -2.71 -20.91 -10.12
CA SER A 171 -1.29 -20.95 -10.44
C SER A 171 -0.40 -20.35 -9.33
N GLU A 172 0.84 -20.84 -9.25
CA GLU A 172 1.83 -20.34 -8.29
C GLU A 172 2.21 -18.89 -8.57
N GLU A 173 2.22 -18.46 -9.83
CA GLU A 173 2.49 -17.07 -10.23
C GLU A 173 1.45 -16.11 -9.66
N VAL A 174 0.16 -16.45 -9.76
CA VAL A 174 -0.91 -15.64 -9.18
C VAL A 174 -0.82 -15.63 -7.66
N ASN A 175 -0.53 -16.78 -7.04
CA ASN A 175 -0.39 -16.88 -5.58
C ASN A 175 0.81 -16.07 -5.07
N TRP A 176 1.94 -16.12 -5.78
CA TRP A 176 3.11 -15.30 -5.48
C TRP A 176 2.81 -13.82 -5.67
N LEU A 177 2.21 -13.42 -6.79
CA LEU A 177 1.89 -12.03 -7.09
C LEU A 177 0.97 -11.42 -6.01
N ARG A 178 -0.08 -12.13 -5.59
CA ARG A 178 -0.96 -11.70 -4.48
C ARG A 178 -0.16 -11.41 -3.20
N LYS A 179 0.72 -12.33 -2.80
CA LYS A 179 1.56 -12.20 -1.59
C LYS A 179 2.62 -11.11 -1.76
N ALA A 180 3.24 -11.00 -2.93
CA ALA A 180 4.23 -9.98 -3.25
C ALA A 180 3.61 -8.58 -3.21
N SER A 181 2.45 -8.37 -3.83
CA SER A 181 1.72 -7.09 -3.79
C SER A 181 1.33 -6.72 -2.37
N GLN A 182 0.87 -7.68 -1.55
CA GLN A 182 0.58 -7.42 -0.12
C GLN A 182 1.84 -6.98 0.63
N ARG A 183 2.97 -7.69 0.46
CA ARG A 183 4.25 -7.33 1.09
C ARG A 183 4.76 -5.97 0.61
N ALA A 184 4.58 -5.63 -0.67
CA ALA A 184 4.96 -4.35 -1.22
C ALA A 184 4.17 -3.21 -0.56
N ARG A 185 2.84 -3.33 -0.51
CA ARG A 185 1.97 -2.35 0.16
C ARG A 185 2.31 -2.18 1.64
N LEU A 186 2.52 -3.27 2.38
CA LEU A 186 2.90 -3.19 3.80
C LEU A 186 4.25 -2.50 4.03
N LYS A 187 5.24 -2.74 3.16
CA LYS A 187 6.53 -2.02 3.21
C LYS A 187 6.32 -0.51 3.01
N ILE A 188 5.50 -0.12 2.02
CA ILE A 188 5.20 1.30 1.74
C ILE A 188 4.45 1.93 2.92
N ILE A 189 3.40 1.27 3.43
CA ILE A 189 2.64 1.72 4.60
C ILE A 189 3.58 1.96 5.79
N LYS A 190 4.50 1.03 6.04
CA LYS A 190 5.50 1.16 7.11
C LYS A 190 6.41 2.38 6.90
N MET A 191 6.87 2.62 5.66
CA MET A 191 7.69 3.79 5.34
C MET A 191 6.92 5.11 5.56
N VAL A 192 5.66 5.17 5.13
CA VAL A 192 4.80 6.35 5.34
C VAL A 192 4.58 6.57 6.83
N ALA A 193 4.18 5.54 7.57
CA ALA A 193 3.96 5.62 9.02
C ALA A 193 5.21 6.09 9.78
N MET A 194 6.39 5.63 9.40
CA MET A 194 7.67 6.04 10.01
C MET A 194 8.07 7.48 9.67
N SER A 195 7.64 8.01 8.51
CA SER A 195 7.92 9.41 8.13
C SER A 195 6.99 10.43 8.79
N SER A 196 5.81 9.95 9.22
CA SER A 196 4.78 10.73 9.90
C SER A 196 4.94 10.71 11.43
N ALA A 197 5.80 9.87 11.99
CA ALA A 197 6.03 9.70 13.42
C ALA A 197 7.10 10.65 13.98
#